data_AF-A0A1D9FY01-F1
#
_entry.id   AF-A0A1D9FY01-F1
#
_cell.length_a   1.000
_cell.length_b   1.000
_cell.length_c   1.000
_cell.angle_alpha   90.00
_cell.angle_beta   90.00
_cell.angle_gamma   90.00
#
_symmetry.space_group_name_H-M   'P 1'
#
loop_
_entity.id
_entity.type
_entity.pdbx_description
1 polymer ?
#
loop_
_entity_poly.entity_id
_entity_poly.type
_entity_poly.pdbx_seq_one_letter_code
_entity_poly.pdbx_strand_id
1 'polypeptide(L)'
;MSNRYSELWKSQKWKKLRRDLFRLQRRIYKAVQGGDLRKTRSLQKLIMKSRSAQFLAVRQVTQLNQGKRTAGIDGKESLNYRERIELVEQLNHYGQTWFHSGLREVPIPKKNGKIRMLKIPTIADRAWQCLVKYALEPAHEANFHARSYGFRTGRSAHDAQKQIFQNLNAAKKGISKRVIELDIKKCFDRISHKSIMDRLTAPVSLKQGIFRCLLAGINPEFPEQGTPQGGVVSPLLANIALDGIEAIHPSVRYADDMVIFLKPKDDAGKILQKLEKFLQERGLEISQEKTKITKTTNGFDFLGWHMRVKQNGKFHCTPSVDNHRKIREKIKTVVNSSNYGAEVKTKKLAPIIRGWRNYHKWCDMSNTRDSLWFMNKTANRKFRKEKKVNRHKANELCKKAFPKVGHKQNGFTMVKGTKSPYDGDLVYWSKRESTLYDDDKSKILIKQNHSCGYCGMKFIGEEKVHLHHIDGNHNNWKKDNHQVVHQSCHQQIHWSKSIDKPIG
;
A
#
# COMPACT_ATOMS: atom_id res chain seq x y z
N MET A 1 -23.01 -20.99 23.19
CA MET A 1 -23.13 -19.60 22.69
C MET A 1 -22.12 -19.20 21.60
N SER A 2 -20.83 -19.61 21.68
CA SER A 2 -19.80 -19.26 20.67
C SER A 2 -20.15 -19.69 19.23
N ASN A 3 -20.81 -20.84 19.06
CA ASN A 3 -21.19 -21.35 17.73
C ASN A 3 -22.17 -20.45 16.97
N ARG A 4 -23.15 -19.85 17.65
CA ARG A 4 -24.14 -18.94 17.04
C ARG A 4 -23.48 -17.69 16.43
N TYR A 5 -22.54 -17.07 17.12
CA TYR A 5 -21.84 -15.88 16.61
C TYR A 5 -20.87 -16.21 15.45
N SER A 6 -20.23 -17.39 15.51
CA SER A 6 -19.42 -17.91 14.42
C SER A 6 -20.25 -18.11 13.15
N GLU A 7 -21.42 -18.75 13.26
CA GLU A 7 -22.36 -18.91 12.16
C GLU A 7 -22.87 -17.57 11.63
N LEU A 8 -23.29 -16.66 12.51
CA LEU A 8 -23.73 -15.31 12.12
C LEU A 8 -22.65 -14.57 11.31
N TRP A 9 -21.37 -14.68 11.68
CA TRP A 9 -20.29 -14.04 10.94
C TRP A 9 -19.97 -14.76 9.61
N LYS A 10 -19.85 -16.09 9.64
CA LYS A 10 -19.46 -16.89 8.48
C LYS A 10 -20.55 -16.90 7.40
N SER A 11 -21.83 -16.93 7.80
CA SER A 11 -23.00 -16.95 6.91
C SER A 11 -23.31 -15.62 6.22
N GLN A 12 -22.62 -14.53 6.60
CA GLN A 12 -22.82 -13.24 5.95
C GLN A 12 -22.62 -13.35 4.43
N LYS A 13 -23.50 -12.70 3.67
CA LYS A 13 -23.43 -12.67 2.20
C LYS A 13 -22.35 -11.69 1.73
N TRP A 14 -21.09 -11.96 2.05
CA TRP A 14 -19.94 -11.07 1.84
C TRP A 14 -19.76 -10.57 0.40
N LYS A 15 -20.13 -11.39 -0.61
CA LYS A 15 -20.20 -10.95 -2.01
C LYS A 15 -21.20 -9.81 -2.17
N LYS A 16 -22.42 -9.96 -1.64
CA LYS A 16 -23.44 -8.91 -1.69
C LYS A 16 -22.96 -7.65 -0.96
N LEU A 17 -22.39 -7.79 0.24
CA LEU A 17 -21.90 -6.64 1.02
C LEU A 17 -20.86 -5.82 0.24
N ARG A 18 -19.88 -6.47 -0.41
CA ARG A 18 -18.88 -5.79 -1.25
C ARG A 18 -19.49 -5.07 -2.43
N ARG A 19 -20.46 -5.71 -3.10
CA ARG A 19 -21.16 -5.13 -4.25
C ARG A 19 -21.91 -3.86 -3.85
N ASP A 20 -22.59 -3.92 -2.72
CA ASP A 20 -23.42 -2.82 -2.21
C ASP A 20 -22.54 -1.63 -1.82
N LEU A 21 -21.44 -1.87 -1.09
CA LEU A 21 -20.47 -0.82 -0.77
C LEU A 21 -19.88 -0.19 -2.03
N PHE A 22 -19.37 -1.01 -2.96
CA PHE A 22 -18.74 -0.52 -4.18
C PHE A 22 -19.72 0.30 -5.04
N ARG A 23 -21.01 -0.09 -5.09
CA ARG A 23 -22.07 0.70 -5.75
C ARG A 23 -22.21 2.09 -5.13
N LEU A 24 -22.19 2.21 -3.80
CA LEU A 24 -22.25 3.50 -3.12
C LEU A 24 -21.00 4.35 -3.40
N GLN A 25 -19.81 3.75 -3.34
CA GLN A 25 -18.55 4.43 -3.61
C GLN A 25 -18.49 5.00 -5.04
N ARG A 26 -18.94 4.24 -6.05
CA ARG A 26 -19.07 4.73 -7.42
C ARG A 26 -20.04 5.89 -7.54
N ARG A 27 -21.16 5.85 -6.82
CA ARG A 27 -22.15 6.96 -6.82
C ARG A 27 -21.56 8.22 -6.20
N ILE A 28 -20.74 8.09 -5.15
CA ILE A 28 -20.00 9.21 -4.55
C ILE A 28 -19.03 9.81 -5.58
N TYR A 29 -18.19 8.97 -6.19
CA TYR A 29 -17.23 9.41 -7.21
C TYR A 29 -17.92 10.17 -8.36
N LYS A 30 -19.01 9.61 -8.91
CA LYS A 30 -19.81 10.27 -9.96
C LYS A 30 -20.48 11.56 -9.50
N ALA A 31 -20.95 11.64 -8.26
CA ALA A 31 -21.56 12.85 -7.73
C ALA A 31 -20.55 14.00 -7.63
N VAL A 32 -19.31 13.72 -7.18
CA VAL A 32 -18.24 14.72 -7.15
C VAL A 32 -17.84 15.16 -8.56
N GLN A 33 -17.69 14.22 -9.51
CA GLN A 33 -17.41 14.54 -10.90
C GLN A 33 -18.49 15.44 -11.54
N GLY A 34 -19.75 15.28 -11.13
CA GLY A 34 -20.87 16.13 -11.56
C GLY A 34 -21.07 17.39 -10.72
N GLY A 35 -20.20 17.71 -9.76
CA GLY A 35 -20.31 18.89 -8.90
C GLY A 35 -21.38 18.82 -7.79
N ASP A 36 -22.06 17.68 -7.62
CA ASP A 36 -23.15 17.52 -6.64
C ASP A 36 -22.62 17.16 -5.25
N LEU A 37 -22.19 18.19 -4.52
CA LEU A 37 -21.69 18.05 -3.15
C LEU A 37 -22.78 17.66 -2.14
N ARG A 38 -24.05 18.02 -2.39
CA ARG A 38 -25.17 17.65 -1.50
C ARG A 38 -25.40 16.14 -1.53
N LYS A 39 -25.47 15.55 -2.72
CA LYS A 39 -25.59 14.10 -2.91
C LYS A 39 -24.35 13.36 -2.45
N THR A 40 -23.16 13.91 -2.68
CA THR A 40 -21.90 13.36 -2.16
C THR A 40 -21.98 13.18 -0.65
N ARG A 41 -22.34 14.23 0.10
CA ARG A 41 -22.47 14.18 1.57
C ARG A 41 -23.59 13.24 2.02
N SER A 42 -24.71 13.19 1.29
CA SER A 42 -25.81 12.26 1.57
C SER A 42 -25.38 10.79 1.43
N LEU A 43 -24.66 10.46 0.36
CA LEU A 43 -24.13 9.11 0.13
C LEU A 43 -23.04 8.72 1.14
N GLN A 44 -22.22 9.67 1.58
CA GLN A 44 -21.26 9.45 2.67
C GLN A 44 -21.97 9.09 3.97
N LYS A 45 -23.03 9.83 4.35
CA LYS A 45 -23.88 9.48 5.50
C LYS A 45 -24.50 8.09 5.34
N LEU A 46 -24.92 7.72 4.12
CA LEU A 46 -25.48 6.40 3.83
C LEU A 46 -24.47 5.27 4.00
N ILE A 47 -23.21 5.45 3.56
CA ILE A 47 -22.14 4.46 3.78
C ILE A 47 -21.92 4.23 5.28
N MET A 48 -21.90 5.28 6.09
CA MET A 48 -21.68 5.18 7.54
C MET A 48 -22.78 4.38 8.25
N LYS A 49 -24.03 4.46 7.77
CA LYS A 49 -25.17 3.69 8.27
C LYS A 49 -25.32 2.30 7.62
N SER A 50 -24.50 1.98 6.62
CA SER A 50 -24.65 0.74 5.86
C SER A 50 -24.07 -0.45 6.62
N ARG A 51 -24.90 -1.44 6.94
CA ARG A 51 -24.45 -2.74 7.47
C ARG A 51 -23.36 -3.36 6.61
N SER A 52 -23.50 -3.28 5.28
CA SER A 52 -22.49 -3.77 4.34
C SER A 52 -21.13 -3.12 4.57
N ALA A 53 -21.08 -1.80 4.75
CA ALA A 53 -19.83 -1.08 4.99
C ALA A 53 -19.24 -1.40 6.36
N GLN A 54 -20.07 -1.46 7.42
CA GLN A 54 -19.64 -1.74 8.79
C GLN A 54 -19.04 -3.14 8.93
N PHE A 55 -19.71 -4.17 8.39
CA PHE A 55 -19.16 -5.54 8.37
C PHE A 55 -17.83 -5.62 7.62
N LEU A 56 -17.73 -4.95 6.47
CA LEU A 56 -16.49 -4.95 5.69
C LEU A 56 -15.36 -4.22 6.43
N ALA A 57 -15.65 -3.11 7.11
CA ALA A 57 -14.67 -2.37 7.89
C ALA A 57 -14.10 -3.20 9.05
N VAL A 58 -14.97 -3.85 9.83
CA VAL A 58 -14.55 -4.76 10.91
C VAL A 58 -13.75 -5.93 10.36
N ARG A 59 -14.19 -6.53 9.26
CA ARG A 59 -13.47 -7.62 8.60
C ARG A 59 -12.10 -7.20 8.08
N GLN A 60 -12.01 -6.02 7.48
CA GLN A 60 -10.77 -5.47 6.93
C GLN A 60 -9.72 -5.36 8.03
N VAL A 61 -10.08 -4.76 9.17
CA VAL A 61 -9.16 -4.53 10.28
C VAL A 61 -8.81 -5.81 11.02
N THR A 62 -9.78 -6.68 11.27
CA THR A 62 -9.57 -7.87 12.11
C THR A 62 -9.04 -9.09 11.35
N GLN A 63 -9.22 -9.18 10.03
CA GLN A 63 -8.91 -10.41 9.27
C GLN A 63 -7.98 -10.20 8.07
N LEU A 64 -7.99 -9.03 7.42
CA LEU A 64 -7.30 -8.83 6.13
C LEU A 64 -6.04 -7.96 6.24
N ASN A 65 -6.06 -6.93 7.07
CA ASN A 65 -4.92 -6.02 7.26
C ASN A 65 -3.66 -6.77 7.74
N GLN A 66 -2.49 -6.31 7.29
CA GLN A 66 -1.21 -6.90 7.69
C GLN A 66 -0.94 -6.69 9.19
N GLY A 67 -1.31 -5.53 9.74
CA GLY A 67 -1.22 -5.18 11.17
C GLY A 67 -2.41 -5.61 12.02
N LYS A 68 -3.19 -6.61 11.59
CA LYS A 68 -4.42 -7.05 12.30
C LYS A 68 -4.17 -7.61 13.71
N ARG A 69 -2.93 -8.02 14.03
CA ARG A 69 -2.52 -8.53 15.35
C ARG A 69 -1.87 -7.47 16.24
N THR A 70 -1.85 -6.22 15.80
CA THR A 70 -1.23 -5.13 16.55
C THR A 70 -2.24 -4.57 17.54
N ALA A 71 -2.00 -4.74 18.84
CA ALA A 71 -2.84 -4.17 19.90
C ALA A 71 -2.74 -2.64 19.97
N GLY A 72 -3.85 -2.00 20.34
CA GLY A 72 -3.90 -0.59 20.73
C GLY A 72 -3.55 -0.43 22.20
N ILE A 73 -3.98 0.68 22.81
CA ILE A 73 -3.76 0.94 24.25
C ILE A 73 -4.55 -0.02 25.14
N ASP A 74 -5.62 -0.60 24.60
CA ASP A 74 -6.50 -1.59 25.22
C ASP A 74 -5.89 -3.01 25.31
N GLY A 75 -4.68 -3.22 24.78
CA GLY A 75 -4.00 -4.52 24.78
C GLY A 75 -4.65 -5.59 23.88
N LYS A 76 -5.75 -5.30 23.18
CA LYS A 76 -6.45 -6.29 22.36
C LYS A 76 -5.77 -6.53 21.02
N GLU A 77 -5.14 -7.68 20.87
CA GLU A 77 -4.48 -8.09 19.62
C GLU A 77 -5.44 -8.70 18.57
N SER A 78 -6.56 -9.28 19.00
CA SER A 78 -7.53 -9.87 18.09
C SER A 78 -8.92 -9.93 18.71
N LEU A 79 -9.95 -9.99 17.87
CA LEU A 79 -11.34 -10.15 18.30
C LEU A 79 -11.86 -11.55 17.94
N ASN A 80 -12.64 -12.14 18.85
CA ASN A 80 -13.43 -13.34 18.57
C ASN A 80 -14.70 -12.99 17.74
N TYR A 81 -15.50 -13.99 17.35
CA TYR A 81 -16.68 -13.73 16.51
C TYR A 81 -17.76 -12.87 17.19
N ARG A 82 -17.98 -13.07 18.49
CA ARG A 82 -18.95 -12.28 19.27
C ARG A 82 -18.52 -10.81 19.32
N GLU A 83 -17.27 -10.55 19.70
CA GLU A 83 -16.70 -9.20 19.77
C GLU A 83 -16.72 -8.49 18.41
N ARG A 84 -16.54 -9.23 17.30
CA ARG A 84 -16.69 -8.65 15.95
C ARG A 84 -18.11 -8.19 15.68
N ILE A 85 -19.12 -9.00 16.04
CA ILE A 85 -20.52 -8.62 15.86
C ILE A 85 -20.87 -7.43 16.76
N GLU A 86 -20.44 -7.46 18.02
CA GLU A 86 -20.61 -6.33 18.96
C GLU A 86 -19.97 -5.05 18.41
N LEU A 87 -18.79 -5.13 17.81
CA LEU A 87 -18.16 -3.97 17.17
C LEU A 87 -18.94 -3.47 15.95
N VAL A 88 -19.55 -4.36 15.14
CA VAL A 88 -20.46 -3.93 14.06
C VAL A 88 -21.67 -3.18 14.63
N GLU A 89 -22.24 -3.66 15.74
CA GLU A 89 -23.32 -2.95 16.43
C GLU A 89 -22.87 -1.61 16.99
N GLN A 90 -21.68 -1.53 17.61
CA GLN A 90 -21.12 -0.26 18.08
C GLN A 90 -20.96 0.75 16.94
N LEU A 91 -20.45 0.33 15.77
CA LEU A 91 -20.36 1.19 14.59
C LEU A 91 -21.74 1.64 14.10
N ASN A 92 -22.77 0.80 14.24
CA ASN A 92 -24.14 1.14 13.87
C ASN A 92 -24.74 2.21 14.78
N HIS A 93 -24.58 2.08 16.10
CA HIS A 93 -25.14 3.00 17.09
C HIS A 93 -24.33 4.31 17.17
N TYR A 94 -23.00 4.21 17.20
CA TYR A 94 -22.11 5.33 17.52
C TYR A 94 -21.27 5.83 16.33
N GLY A 95 -21.43 5.27 15.13
CA GLY A 95 -20.58 5.60 13.99
C GLY A 95 -20.56 7.09 13.60
N GLN A 96 -21.61 7.85 13.94
CA GLN A 96 -21.67 9.30 13.67
C GLN A 96 -21.20 10.18 14.83
N THR A 97 -21.16 9.64 16.04
CA THR A 97 -20.80 10.34 17.29
C THR A 97 -19.58 9.70 17.95
N TRP A 98 -18.79 8.96 17.17
CA TRP A 98 -17.68 8.14 17.65
C TRP A 98 -16.71 8.92 18.52
N PHE A 99 -16.28 8.27 19.59
CA PHE A 99 -15.26 8.77 20.50
C PHE A 99 -14.04 7.86 20.40
N HIS A 100 -12.87 8.46 20.17
CA HIS A 100 -11.63 7.71 19.97
C HIS A 100 -10.98 7.40 21.30
N SER A 101 -10.40 6.20 21.41
CA SER A 101 -9.57 5.84 22.55
C SER A 101 -8.19 6.47 22.44
N GLY A 102 -7.42 6.44 23.54
CA GLY A 102 -6.00 6.78 23.52
C GLY A 102 -5.19 5.91 22.55
N LEU A 103 -4.08 6.44 22.05
CA LEU A 103 -3.20 5.72 21.12
C LEU A 103 -2.04 5.08 21.87
N ARG A 104 -1.68 3.85 21.49
CA ARG A 104 -0.46 3.21 22.00
C ARG A 104 0.74 3.71 21.22
N GLU A 105 1.74 4.24 21.92
CA GLU A 105 2.97 4.70 21.30
C GLU A 105 4.03 3.60 21.23
N VAL A 106 4.62 3.40 20.05
CA VAL A 106 5.67 2.39 19.84
C VAL A 106 6.88 3.04 19.16
N PRO A 107 8.07 3.02 19.78
CA PRO A 107 9.27 3.59 19.18
C PRO A 107 9.77 2.71 18.04
N ILE A 108 10.04 3.31 16.89
CA ILE A 108 10.70 2.68 15.75
C ILE A 108 12.02 3.39 15.47
N PRO A 109 13.16 2.67 15.44
CA PRO A 109 14.44 3.28 15.11
C PRO A 109 14.48 3.75 13.65
N LYS A 110 14.90 5.00 13.42
CA LYS A 110 15.27 5.51 12.09
C LYS A 110 16.74 5.20 11.80
N LYS A 111 17.09 5.31 10.51
CA LYS A 111 18.46 5.11 10.01
C LYS A 111 19.51 6.02 10.67
N ASN A 112 19.12 7.22 11.08
CA ASN A 112 20.00 8.26 11.63
C ASN A 112 20.08 8.20 13.15
N GLY A 113 19.71 7.07 13.78
CA GLY A 113 19.68 6.90 15.23
C GLY A 113 18.49 7.55 15.94
N LYS A 114 17.78 8.48 15.28
CA LYS A 114 16.56 9.10 15.85
C LYS A 114 15.40 8.09 15.92
N ILE A 115 14.48 8.30 16.84
CA ILE A 115 13.28 7.45 17.00
C ILE A 115 12.09 8.06 16.25
N ARG A 116 11.25 7.21 15.67
CA ARG A 116 9.92 7.54 15.12
C ARG A 116 8.86 6.90 16.02
N MET A 117 8.04 7.69 16.69
CA MET A 117 6.92 7.15 17.46
C MET A 117 5.77 6.79 16.50
N LEU A 118 5.41 5.51 16.44
CA LEU A 118 4.14 5.10 15.85
C LEU A 118 3.04 5.24 16.89
N LYS A 119 1.88 5.75 16.47
CA LYS A 119 0.69 5.86 17.30
C LYS A 119 -0.37 4.89 16.79
N ILE A 120 -0.60 3.83 17.56
CA ILE A 120 -1.41 2.68 17.16
C ILE A 120 -2.79 2.78 17.82
N PRO A 121 -3.87 2.96 17.04
CA PRO A 121 -5.22 2.98 17.59
C PRO A 121 -5.72 1.59 17.97
N THR A 122 -6.76 1.54 18.79
CA THR A 122 -7.50 0.30 19.13
C THR A 122 -8.08 -0.37 17.88
N ILE A 123 -8.50 -1.64 17.99
CA ILE A 123 -9.19 -2.31 16.88
C ILE A 123 -10.49 -1.57 16.52
N ALA A 124 -11.22 -1.07 17.52
CA ALA A 124 -12.48 -0.35 17.32
C ALA A 124 -12.25 0.96 16.55
N ASP A 125 -11.28 1.77 16.95
CA ASP A 125 -10.93 3.02 16.26
C ASP A 125 -10.46 2.77 14.83
N ARG A 126 -9.65 1.73 14.61
CA ARG A 126 -9.23 1.35 13.25
C ARG A 126 -10.42 0.91 12.40
N ALA A 127 -11.41 0.22 12.97
CA ALA A 127 -12.61 -0.19 12.24
C ALA A 127 -13.46 1.03 11.86
N TRP A 128 -13.64 1.98 12.78
CA TRP A 128 -14.30 3.25 12.47
C TRP A 128 -13.54 4.06 11.40
N GLN A 129 -12.21 4.18 11.52
CA GLN A 129 -11.37 4.86 10.53
C GLN A 129 -11.45 4.18 9.16
N CYS A 130 -11.55 2.85 9.11
CA CYS A 130 -11.78 2.10 7.87
C CYS A 130 -13.15 2.40 7.25
N LEU A 131 -14.20 2.46 8.07
CA LEU A 131 -15.55 2.82 7.63
C LEU A 131 -15.60 4.26 7.06
N VAL A 132 -14.95 5.20 7.75
CA VAL A 132 -14.82 6.59 7.28
C VAL A 132 -14.00 6.66 5.99
N LYS A 133 -12.90 5.91 5.88
CA LYS A 133 -12.11 5.82 4.65
C LYS A 133 -12.99 5.40 3.46
N TYR A 134 -13.86 4.40 3.63
CA TYR A 134 -14.78 3.99 2.57
C TYR A 134 -15.73 5.09 2.09
N ALA A 135 -16.13 6.00 2.98
CA ALA A 135 -16.98 7.13 2.64
C ALA A 135 -16.21 8.28 1.98
N LEU A 136 -14.99 8.57 2.44
CA LEU A 136 -14.21 9.73 1.98
C LEU A 136 -13.42 9.48 0.70
N GLU A 137 -12.77 8.31 0.61
CA GLU A 137 -11.81 8.03 -0.46
C GLU A 137 -12.39 8.21 -1.87
N PRO A 138 -13.61 7.74 -2.21
CA PRO A 138 -14.14 7.92 -3.56
C PRO A 138 -14.42 9.38 -3.91
N ALA A 139 -14.74 10.22 -2.92
CA ALA A 139 -14.99 11.65 -3.14
C ALA A 139 -13.68 12.37 -3.48
N HIS A 140 -12.61 12.08 -2.73
CA HIS A 140 -11.31 12.71 -2.93
C HIS A 140 -10.58 12.13 -4.15
N GLU A 141 -10.76 10.84 -4.46
CA GLU A 141 -10.17 10.25 -5.66
C GLU A 141 -10.73 10.83 -6.97
N ALA A 142 -11.91 11.44 -6.94
CA ALA A 142 -12.44 12.18 -8.08
C ALA A 142 -11.61 13.43 -8.41
N ASN A 143 -10.93 14.01 -7.42
CA ASN A 143 -10.22 15.29 -7.56
C ASN A 143 -8.70 15.14 -7.57
N PHE A 144 -8.15 14.07 -6.97
CA PHE A 144 -6.72 13.90 -6.83
C PHE A 144 -5.95 13.92 -8.14
N HIS A 145 -4.86 14.68 -8.16
CA HIS A 145 -4.03 14.83 -9.36
C HIS A 145 -3.48 13.48 -9.86
N ALA A 146 -3.49 13.28 -11.18
CA ALA A 146 -2.88 12.10 -11.85
C ALA A 146 -1.38 11.84 -11.54
N ARG A 147 -0.65 12.76 -10.91
CA ARG A 147 0.79 12.63 -10.60
C ARG A 147 1.06 12.37 -9.11
N SER A 148 -0.01 12.22 -8.32
CA SER A 148 0.02 11.67 -6.96
C SER A 148 -0.15 10.15 -7.02
N TYR A 149 0.71 9.40 -6.34
CA TYR A 149 0.68 7.93 -6.38
C TYR A 149 0.61 7.28 -4.99
N GLY A 150 1.23 7.87 -3.98
CA GLY A 150 1.33 7.26 -2.65
C GLY A 150 -0.02 7.11 -1.97
N PHE A 151 -0.26 5.96 -1.33
CA PHE A 151 -1.47 5.64 -0.57
C PHE A 151 -2.80 5.76 -1.34
N ARG A 152 -2.76 5.68 -2.67
CA ARG A 152 -3.95 5.72 -3.53
C ARG A 152 -4.27 4.35 -4.10
N THR A 153 -5.53 3.97 -4.07
CA THR A 153 -5.99 2.67 -4.55
C THR A 153 -5.74 2.52 -6.05
N GLY A 154 -5.11 1.41 -6.44
CA GLY A 154 -4.77 1.11 -7.84
C GLY A 154 -3.53 1.82 -8.38
N ARG A 155 -2.85 2.65 -7.57
CA ARG A 155 -1.58 3.31 -7.91
C ARG A 155 -0.45 2.76 -7.04
N SER A 156 0.73 2.66 -7.62
CA SER A 156 1.90 2.02 -7.00
C SER A 156 3.19 2.82 -7.19
N ALA A 157 4.24 2.45 -6.46
CA ALA A 157 5.56 3.04 -6.63
C ALA A 157 6.12 2.83 -8.06
N HIS A 158 5.71 1.76 -8.75
CA HIS A 158 6.10 1.51 -10.14
C HIS A 158 5.44 2.49 -11.12
N ASP A 159 4.25 3.02 -10.81
CA ASP A 159 3.63 4.09 -11.60
C ASP A 159 4.49 5.35 -11.51
N ALA A 160 4.92 5.72 -10.30
CA ALA A 160 5.83 6.84 -10.08
C ALA A 160 7.17 6.65 -10.82
N GLN A 161 7.77 5.46 -10.75
CA GLN A 161 9.00 5.11 -11.49
C GLN A 161 8.82 5.28 -13.00
N LYS A 162 7.72 4.77 -13.56
CA LYS A 162 7.46 4.84 -14.99
C LYS A 162 7.18 6.29 -15.44
N GLN A 163 6.55 7.11 -14.60
CA GLN A 163 6.35 8.54 -14.86
C GLN A 163 7.68 9.30 -14.88
N ILE A 164 8.62 8.95 -14.00
CA ILE A 164 9.98 9.50 -14.03
C ILE A 164 10.68 9.12 -15.33
N PHE A 165 10.64 7.84 -15.72
CA PHE A 165 11.20 7.39 -17.00
C PHE A 165 10.62 8.17 -18.19
N GLN A 166 9.30 8.39 -18.22
CA GLN A 166 8.66 9.15 -19.29
C GLN A 166 9.11 10.62 -19.34
N ASN A 167 9.51 11.21 -18.22
CA ASN A 167 10.02 12.58 -18.16
C ASN A 167 11.53 12.67 -18.46
N LEU A 168 12.29 11.62 -18.20
CA LEU A 168 13.76 11.63 -18.25
C LEU A 168 14.35 10.79 -19.39
N ASN A 169 13.54 10.21 -20.27
CA ASN A 169 14.05 9.50 -21.44
C ASN A 169 14.67 10.46 -22.50
N ALA A 170 15.37 9.88 -23.47
CA ALA A 170 16.04 10.61 -24.54
C ALA A 170 15.07 11.50 -25.34
N ALA A 171 13.87 11.00 -25.67
CA ALA A 171 12.86 11.75 -26.42
C ALA A 171 12.36 13.01 -25.68
N LYS A 172 12.45 13.04 -24.33
CA LYS A 172 12.11 14.21 -23.52
C LYS A 172 13.33 15.05 -23.12
N LYS A 173 14.47 14.86 -23.78
CA LYS A 173 15.75 15.54 -23.50
C LYS A 173 16.11 15.46 -22.01
N GLY A 174 15.93 14.28 -21.40
CA GLY A 174 16.13 14.10 -19.97
C GLY A 174 17.54 14.47 -19.49
N ILE A 175 18.54 14.37 -20.37
CA ILE A 175 19.95 14.69 -20.08
C ILE A 175 20.18 16.16 -19.72
N SER A 176 19.38 17.08 -20.27
CA SER A 176 19.53 18.52 -20.00
C SER A 176 18.74 19.00 -18.78
N LYS A 177 17.97 18.11 -18.14
CA LYS A 177 17.12 18.47 -17.01
C LYS A 177 17.87 18.42 -15.68
N ARG A 178 17.31 19.12 -14.70
CA ARG A 178 17.65 18.98 -13.28
C ARG A 178 16.43 18.44 -12.55
N VAL A 179 16.63 17.94 -11.35
CA VAL A 179 15.54 17.53 -10.45
C VAL A 179 15.68 18.22 -9.10
N ILE A 180 14.56 18.57 -8.50
CA ILE A 180 14.48 18.89 -7.07
C ILE A 180 13.96 17.65 -6.36
N GLU A 181 14.77 17.12 -5.45
CA GLU A 181 14.36 16.09 -4.48
C GLU A 181 13.77 16.81 -3.28
N LEU A 182 12.44 16.91 -3.20
CA LEU A 182 11.74 17.64 -2.14
C LEU A 182 11.37 16.69 -0.99
N ASP A 183 11.77 17.03 0.23
CA ASP A 183 11.40 16.34 1.48
C ASP A 183 10.64 17.30 2.39
N ILE A 184 9.50 16.85 2.93
CA ILE A 184 8.66 17.64 3.84
C ILE A 184 9.01 17.29 5.29
N LYS A 185 9.33 18.30 6.10
CA LYS A 185 9.76 18.12 7.48
C LYS A 185 8.61 17.59 8.34
N LYS A 186 8.76 16.35 8.84
CA LYS A 186 7.80 15.69 9.73
C LYS A 186 6.35 15.81 9.23
N CYS A 187 6.09 15.51 7.95
CA CYS A 187 4.80 15.74 7.29
C CYS A 187 3.57 15.29 8.10
N PHE A 188 3.58 14.07 8.62
CA PHE A 188 2.46 13.54 9.40
C PHE A 188 2.34 14.17 10.79
N ASP A 189 3.40 14.74 11.35
CA ASP A 189 3.38 15.29 12.72
C ASP A 189 3.03 16.78 12.76
N ARG A 190 3.22 17.50 11.63
CA ARG A 190 3.08 18.97 11.57
C ARG A 190 1.90 19.47 10.77
N ILE A 191 1.22 18.60 10.04
CA ILE A 191 0.10 19.01 9.18
C ILE A 191 -1.01 19.69 9.99
N SER A 192 -1.42 20.89 9.60
CA SER A 192 -2.44 21.64 10.33
C SER A 192 -3.79 20.93 10.30
N HIS A 193 -4.42 20.78 11.47
CA HIS A 193 -5.78 20.22 11.55
C HIS A 193 -6.77 21.07 10.75
N LYS A 194 -6.71 22.39 10.89
CA LYS A 194 -7.54 23.35 10.12
C LYS A 194 -7.41 23.10 8.62
N SER A 195 -6.18 22.98 8.12
CA SER A 195 -5.90 22.71 6.70
C SER A 195 -6.57 21.44 6.18
N ILE A 196 -6.56 20.36 6.96
CA ILE A 196 -7.25 19.10 6.63
C ILE A 196 -8.77 19.32 6.64
N MET A 197 -9.29 19.93 7.69
CA MET A 197 -10.74 20.09 7.91
C MET A 197 -11.41 20.98 6.86
N ASP A 198 -10.72 22.03 6.40
CA ASP A 198 -11.21 22.95 5.37
C ASP A 198 -11.33 22.26 4.00
N ARG A 199 -10.35 21.42 3.65
CA ARG A 199 -10.30 20.69 2.37
C ARG A 199 -11.16 19.44 2.34
N LEU A 200 -11.60 18.97 3.50
CA LEU A 200 -12.34 17.72 3.61
C LEU A 200 -13.75 17.84 3.04
N THR A 201 -14.06 17.02 2.04
CA THR A 201 -15.41 16.89 1.48
C THR A 201 -16.17 15.82 2.25
N ALA A 202 -16.80 16.24 3.35
CA ALA A 202 -17.50 15.34 4.27
C ALA A 202 -18.71 16.01 4.93
N PRO A 203 -19.71 15.24 5.41
CA PRO A 203 -20.76 15.76 6.27
C PRO A 203 -20.21 16.17 7.66
N VAL A 204 -20.91 17.07 8.34
CA VAL A 204 -20.49 17.65 9.64
C VAL A 204 -20.16 16.59 10.69
N SER A 205 -20.98 15.55 10.84
CA SER A 205 -20.72 14.48 11.80
C SER A 205 -19.41 13.73 11.54
N LEU A 206 -19.05 13.52 10.27
CA LEU A 206 -17.79 12.86 9.91
C LEU A 206 -16.63 13.81 10.15
N LYS A 207 -16.79 15.10 9.83
CA LYS A 207 -15.80 16.12 10.16
C LYS A 207 -15.50 16.13 11.66
N GLN A 208 -16.53 16.14 12.51
CA GLN A 208 -16.38 16.09 13.96
C GLN A 208 -15.67 14.81 14.43
N GLY A 209 -16.05 13.64 13.91
CA GLY A 209 -15.39 12.37 14.26
C GLY A 209 -13.91 12.33 13.83
N ILE A 210 -13.57 12.92 12.68
CA ILE A 210 -12.18 13.01 12.20
C ILE A 210 -11.40 14.01 13.04
N PHE A 211 -11.99 15.13 13.39
CA PHE A 211 -11.37 16.10 14.29
C PHE A 211 -11.05 15.46 15.64
N ARG A 212 -11.99 14.73 16.26
CA ARG A 212 -11.72 13.92 17.47
C ARG A 212 -10.61 12.88 17.25
N CYS A 213 -10.54 12.26 16.07
CA CYS A 213 -9.45 11.33 15.73
C CYS A 213 -8.08 12.02 15.70
N LEU A 214 -8.01 13.24 15.18
CA LEU A 214 -6.80 14.05 15.14
C LEU A 214 -6.40 14.47 16.56
N LEU A 215 -7.38 14.91 17.37
CA LEU A 215 -7.17 15.27 18.78
C LEU A 215 -6.64 14.11 19.63
N ALA A 216 -7.18 12.90 19.45
CA ALA A 216 -6.69 11.70 20.15
C ALA A 216 -5.23 11.33 19.80
N GLY A 217 -4.72 11.85 18.68
CA GLY A 217 -3.36 11.62 18.20
C GLY A 217 -2.36 12.75 18.45
N ILE A 218 -2.76 13.77 19.21
CA ILE A 218 -1.95 14.96 19.47
C ILE A 218 -0.60 14.62 20.08
N ASN A 219 0.45 15.33 19.65
CA ASN A 219 1.67 15.48 20.43
C ASN A 219 1.47 16.69 21.36
N PRO A 220 1.64 16.58 22.69
CA PRO A 220 1.51 17.71 23.61
C PRO A 220 2.31 18.96 23.19
N GLU A 221 3.45 18.77 22.50
CA GLU A 221 4.25 19.88 21.94
C GLU A 221 3.57 20.62 20.77
N PHE A 222 2.63 19.99 20.08
CA PHE A 222 1.94 20.52 18.89
C PHE A 222 0.44 20.13 18.91
N PRO A 223 -0.39 20.76 19.77
CA PRO A 223 -1.78 20.37 19.98
C PRO A 223 -2.69 20.53 18.75
N GLU A 224 -2.38 21.45 17.85
CA GLU A 224 -3.21 21.75 16.68
C GLU A 224 -2.69 21.15 15.37
N GLN A 225 -1.70 20.26 15.47
CA GLN A 225 -0.99 19.71 14.32
C GLN A 225 -0.87 18.20 14.38
N GLY A 226 -0.66 17.63 13.19
CA GLY A 226 -0.36 16.23 13.00
C GLY A 226 -1.58 15.35 12.80
N THR A 227 -1.33 14.18 12.23
CA THR A 227 -2.27 13.08 12.09
C THR A 227 -1.57 11.82 12.60
N PRO A 228 -2.23 11.01 13.44
CA PRO A 228 -1.56 9.88 14.09
C PRO A 228 -1.00 8.87 13.10
N GLN A 229 0.31 8.64 13.19
CA GLN A 229 1.05 7.71 12.35
C GLN A 229 0.75 6.27 12.75
N GLY A 230 -0.23 5.66 12.08
CA GLY A 230 -0.73 4.31 12.40
C GLY A 230 -2.24 4.17 12.23
N GLY A 231 -2.95 5.30 12.11
CA GLY A 231 -4.36 5.33 11.73
C GLY A 231 -4.60 4.87 10.29
N VAL A 232 -5.73 4.20 10.06
CA VAL A 232 -6.15 3.71 8.74
C VAL A 232 -6.51 4.86 7.80
N VAL A 233 -7.05 5.96 8.34
CA VAL A 233 -7.48 7.13 7.57
C VAL A 233 -6.36 8.17 7.37
N SER A 234 -5.33 8.17 8.23
CA SER A 234 -4.25 9.17 8.22
C SER A 234 -3.56 9.36 6.86
N PRO A 235 -3.24 8.28 6.10
CA PRO A 235 -2.63 8.45 4.78
C PRO A 235 -3.52 9.19 3.77
N LEU A 236 -4.85 8.98 3.84
CA LEU A 236 -5.81 9.69 3.02
C LEU A 236 -5.85 11.18 3.41
N LEU A 237 -5.88 11.49 4.71
CA LEU A 237 -5.89 12.88 5.20
C LEU A 237 -4.63 13.64 4.78
N ALA A 238 -3.45 13.00 4.84
CA ALA A 238 -2.21 13.58 4.36
C ALA A 238 -2.27 13.88 2.85
N ASN A 239 -2.83 12.98 2.05
CA ASN A 239 -3.03 13.21 0.63
C ASN A 239 -4.01 14.36 0.34
N ILE A 240 -5.09 14.49 1.12
CA ILE A 240 -6.07 15.58 0.99
C ILE A 240 -5.43 16.93 1.28
N ALA A 241 -4.63 17.02 2.32
CA ALA A 241 -3.94 18.25 2.66
C ALA A 241 -2.87 18.63 1.62
N LEU A 242 -2.11 17.67 1.08
CA LEU A 242 -1.09 17.92 0.07
C LEU A 242 -1.64 18.06 -1.36
N ASP A 243 -2.93 17.79 -1.58
CA ASP A 243 -3.53 17.88 -2.91
C ASP A 243 -3.42 19.30 -3.48
N GLY A 244 -3.07 19.35 -4.76
CA GLY A 244 -2.81 20.59 -5.50
C GLY A 244 -1.33 20.96 -5.63
N ILE A 245 -0.42 20.38 -4.83
CA ILE A 245 1.02 20.69 -4.91
C ILE A 245 1.60 20.35 -6.29
N GLU A 246 1.06 19.30 -6.92
CA GLU A 246 1.50 18.85 -8.24
C GLU A 246 1.21 19.91 -9.31
N ALA A 247 0.19 20.77 -9.14
CA ALA A 247 -0.18 21.80 -10.10
C ALA A 247 0.87 22.91 -10.23
N ILE A 248 1.74 23.10 -9.22
CA ILE A 248 2.76 24.14 -9.20
C ILE A 248 3.82 23.92 -10.29
N HIS A 249 4.26 22.67 -10.49
CA HIS A 249 5.27 22.32 -11.48
C HIS A 249 5.23 20.84 -11.91
N PRO A 250 5.65 20.48 -13.13
CA PRO A 250 6.06 19.13 -13.53
C PRO A 250 6.74 18.29 -12.43
N SER A 251 6.02 17.31 -11.88
CA SER A 251 6.47 16.55 -10.71
C SER A 251 5.91 15.13 -10.64
N VAL A 252 6.46 14.34 -9.72
CA VAL A 252 5.96 13.04 -9.27
C VAL A 252 5.92 13.07 -7.75
N ARG A 253 4.74 12.84 -7.16
CA ARG A 253 4.57 12.77 -5.71
C ARG A 253 4.18 11.36 -5.28
N TYR A 254 4.88 10.85 -4.27
CA TYR A 254 4.53 9.61 -3.58
C TYR A 254 4.44 9.89 -2.09
N ALA A 255 3.22 10.13 -1.60
CA ALA A 255 2.97 10.61 -0.24
C ALA A 255 3.67 11.95 0.03
N ASP A 256 4.65 11.98 0.92
CA ASP A 256 5.49 13.13 1.29
C ASP A 256 6.75 13.26 0.43
N ASP A 257 7.23 12.15 -0.17
CA ASP A 257 8.38 12.17 -1.08
C ASP A 257 7.97 12.73 -2.45
N MET A 258 8.65 13.77 -2.94
CA MET A 258 8.33 14.40 -4.21
C MET A 258 9.59 14.70 -5.04
N VAL A 259 9.49 14.47 -6.35
CA VAL A 259 10.53 14.84 -7.32
C VAL A 259 9.93 15.81 -8.32
N ILE A 260 10.61 16.93 -8.53
CA ILE A 260 10.18 17.99 -9.44
C ILE A 260 11.19 18.08 -10.57
N PHE A 261 10.72 18.03 -11.82
CA PHE A 261 11.58 18.08 -12.99
C PHE A 261 11.76 19.52 -13.44
N LEU A 262 13.01 19.98 -13.54
CA LEU A 262 13.36 21.30 -14.03
C LEU A 262 13.93 21.21 -15.45
N LYS A 263 13.37 21.98 -16.37
CA LYS A 263 13.96 22.25 -17.69
C LYS A 263 15.19 23.15 -17.52
N PRO A 264 16.07 23.24 -18.55
CA PRO A 264 17.26 24.09 -18.50
C PRO A 264 16.97 25.55 -18.10
N LYS A 265 15.88 26.12 -18.59
CA LYS A 265 15.46 27.51 -18.34
C LYS A 265 14.67 27.72 -17.05
N ASP A 266 14.31 26.66 -16.34
CA ASP A 266 13.49 26.78 -15.13
C ASP A 266 14.33 27.31 -13.96
N ASP A 267 13.80 28.33 -13.27
CA ASP A 267 14.41 28.88 -12.07
C ASP A 267 13.99 28.06 -10.84
N ALA A 268 14.94 27.33 -10.28
CA ALA A 268 14.71 26.46 -9.12
C ALA A 268 14.30 27.26 -7.88
N GLY A 269 14.85 28.46 -7.68
CA GLY A 269 14.56 29.32 -6.52
C GLY A 269 13.12 29.79 -6.53
N LYS A 270 12.64 30.29 -7.68
CA LYS A 270 11.24 30.71 -7.85
C LYS A 270 10.26 29.55 -7.64
N ILE A 271 10.61 28.35 -8.10
CA ILE A 271 9.77 27.16 -7.92
C ILE A 271 9.74 26.74 -6.45
N LEU A 272 10.89 26.72 -5.77
CA LEU A 272 10.98 26.42 -4.33
C LEU A 272 10.16 27.41 -3.49
N GLN A 273 10.21 28.71 -3.79
CA GLN A 273 9.40 29.72 -3.10
C GLN A 273 7.89 29.46 -3.24
N LYS A 274 7.43 29.09 -4.44
CA LYS A 274 6.01 28.73 -4.66
C LYS A 274 5.59 27.50 -3.87
N LEU A 275 6.47 26.49 -3.80
CA LEU A 275 6.23 25.26 -3.03
C LEU A 275 6.21 25.56 -1.53
N GLU A 276 7.12 26.38 -1.07
CA GLU A 276 7.21 26.81 0.33
C GLU A 276 5.95 27.55 0.76
N LYS A 277 5.50 28.54 -0.03
CA LYS A 277 4.24 29.24 0.23
C LYS A 277 3.05 28.28 0.31
N PHE A 278 2.95 27.33 -0.63
CA PHE A 278 1.89 26.33 -0.64
C PHE A 278 1.88 25.44 0.61
N LEU A 279 3.07 25.04 1.09
CA LEU A 279 3.22 24.20 2.29
C LEU A 279 2.98 24.98 3.58
N GLN A 280 3.42 26.25 3.65
CA GLN A 280 3.20 27.12 4.79
C GLN A 280 1.71 27.34 5.09
N GLU A 281 0.89 27.54 4.05
CA GLU A 281 -0.58 27.61 4.18
C GLU A 281 -1.21 26.36 4.83
N ARG A 282 -0.47 25.26 4.88
CA ARG A 282 -0.90 23.95 5.40
C ARG A 282 -0.20 23.59 6.72
N GLY A 283 0.61 24.50 7.27
CA GLY A 283 1.42 24.28 8.46
C GLY A 283 2.65 23.39 8.23
N LEU A 284 3.09 23.25 6.99
CA LEU A 284 4.20 22.38 6.61
C LEU A 284 5.43 23.19 6.18
N GLU A 285 6.60 22.63 6.43
CA GLU A 285 7.90 23.22 6.07
C GLU A 285 8.69 22.28 5.16
N ILE A 286 9.44 22.86 4.23
CA ILE A 286 10.44 22.13 3.44
C ILE A 286 11.64 21.80 4.34
N SER A 287 12.15 20.57 4.23
CA SER A 287 13.41 20.20 4.86
C SER A 287 14.58 20.70 4.03
N GLN A 288 15.06 21.92 4.28
CA GLN A 288 16.16 22.54 3.51
C GLN A 288 17.42 21.67 3.46
N GLU A 289 17.82 21.05 4.58
CA GLU A 289 18.99 20.15 4.66
C GLU A 289 18.91 18.92 3.74
N LYS A 290 17.70 18.48 3.42
CA LYS A 290 17.47 17.28 2.62
C LYS A 290 17.06 17.60 1.18
N THR A 291 16.59 18.81 0.95
CA THR A 291 16.13 19.23 -0.37
C THR A 291 17.36 19.48 -1.24
N LYS A 292 17.43 18.78 -2.37
CA LYS A 292 18.62 18.82 -3.24
C LYS A 292 18.23 19.12 -4.67
N ILE A 293 19.05 19.94 -5.33
CA ILE A 293 18.94 20.20 -6.77
C ILE A 293 20.05 19.42 -7.46
N THR A 294 19.66 18.39 -8.22
CA THR A 294 20.60 17.44 -8.81
C THR A 294 20.45 17.43 -10.33
N LYS A 295 21.56 17.46 -11.07
CA LYS A 295 21.53 17.19 -12.52
C LYS A 295 21.10 15.74 -12.74
N THR A 296 20.23 15.49 -13.72
CA THR A 296 19.77 14.11 -14.01
C THR A 296 20.92 13.18 -14.42
N THR A 297 22.03 13.73 -14.89
CA THR A 297 23.27 13.00 -15.21
C THR A 297 24.00 12.45 -13.99
N ASN A 298 23.97 13.18 -12.88
CA ASN A 298 24.59 12.76 -11.62
C ASN A 298 23.75 11.68 -10.93
N GLY A 299 22.44 11.72 -11.16
CA GLY A 299 21.47 10.77 -10.63
C GLY A 299 20.98 11.12 -9.23
N PHE A 300 19.86 10.54 -8.85
CA PHE A 300 19.18 10.77 -7.58
C PHE A 300 18.49 9.51 -7.09
N ASP A 301 18.18 9.44 -5.79
CA ASP A 301 17.51 8.30 -5.17
C ASP A 301 16.04 8.62 -4.93
N PHE A 302 15.12 7.76 -5.38
CA PHE A 302 13.69 7.91 -5.15
C PHE A 302 13.02 6.55 -4.96
N LEU A 303 12.22 6.39 -3.90
CA LEU A 303 11.47 5.17 -3.58
C LEU A 303 12.31 3.87 -3.58
N GLY A 304 13.58 3.98 -3.20
CA GLY A 304 14.52 2.85 -3.13
C GLY A 304 15.21 2.51 -4.45
N TRP A 305 15.07 3.36 -5.47
CA TRP A 305 15.78 3.27 -6.75
C TRP A 305 16.74 4.42 -6.91
N HIS A 306 17.90 4.13 -7.50
CA HIS A 306 18.80 5.14 -8.04
C HIS A 306 18.47 5.37 -9.52
N MET A 307 18.21 6.61 -9.90
CA MET A 307 17.79 6.99 -11.25
C MET A 307 18.76 8.01 -11.82
N ARG A 308 19.27 7.77 -13.03
CA ARG A 308 20.16 8.69 -13.74
C ARG A 308 19.96 8.64 -15.25
N VAL A 309 20.31 9.72 -15.93
CA VAL A 309 20.41 9.77 -17.39
C VAL A 309 21.89 9.66 -17.75
N LYS A 310 22.28 8.63 -18.50
CA LYS A 310 23.67 8.48 -18.96
C LYS A 310 24.02 9.58 -19.97
N GLN A 311 25.32 9.80 -20.20
CA GLN A 311 25.80 10.79 -21.16
C GLN A 311 25.29 10.54 -22.59
N ASN A 312 24.99 9.28 -22.95
CA ASN A 312 24.35 8.93 -24.21
C ASN A 312 22.82 9.19 -24.25
N GLY A 313 22.28 9.92 -23.27
CA GLY A 313 20.85 10.24 -23.16
C GLY A 313 19.95 9.10 -22.67
N LYS A 314 20.49 7.89 -22.45
CA LYS A 314 19.70 6.73 -22.02
C LYS A 314 19.37 6.82 -20.52
N PHE A 315 18.09 6.71 -20.19
CA PHE A 315 17.63 6.58 -18.81
C PHE A 315 18.06 5.23 -18.21
N HIS A 316 18.57 5.27 -16.98
CA HIS A 316 19.04 4.12 -16.25
C HIS A 316 18.51 4.15 -14.82
N CYS A 317 17.93 3.04 -14.38
CA CYS A 317 17.35 2.90 -13.05
C CYS A 317 17.81 1.57 -12.44
N THR A 318 18.40 1.63 -11.25
CA THR A 318 18.90 0.48 -10.49
C THR A 318 18.39 0.53 -9.06
N PRO A 319 18.42 -0.57 -8.28
CA PRO A 319 18.19 -0.51 -6.84
C PRO A 319 19.20 0.44 -6.17
N SER A 320 18.75 1.30 -5.26
CA SER A 320 19.67 2.22 -4.57
C SER A 320 20.69 1.48 -3.69
N VAL A 321 21.79 2.14 -3.35
CA VAL A 321 22.84 1.56 -2.51
C VAL A 321 22.29 1.18 -1.13
N ASP A 322 21.50 2.05 -0.52
CA ASP A 322 20.85 1.80 0.77
C ASP A 322 19.86 0.62 0.69
N ASN A 323 19.08 0.54 -0.38
CA ASN A 323 18.13 -0.55 -0.58
C ASN A 323 18.89 -1.90 -0.67
N HIS A 324 19.95 -1.95 -1.46
CA HIS A 324 20.80 -3.13 -1.59
C HIS A 324 21.45 -3.54 -0.26
N ARG A 325 21.94 -2.57 0.53
CA ARG A 325 22.50 -2.82 1.87
C ARG A 325 21.47 -3.50 2.79
N LYS A 326 20.24 -3.00 2.83
CA LYS A 326 19.17 -3.58 3.67
C LYS A 326 18.79 -4.99 3.29
N ILE A 327 18.66 -5.29 1.99
CA ILE A 327 18.36 -6.67 1.57
C ILE A 327 19.53 -7.60 1.92
N ARG A 328 20.77 -7.11 1.79
CA ARG A 328 21.97 -7.84 2.17
C ARG A 328 21.98 -8.18 3.67
N GLU A 329 21.67 -7.21 4.52
CA GLU A 329 21.56 -7.40 5.98
C GLU A 329 20.49 -8.45 6.31
N LYS A 330 19.28 -8.33 5.76
CA LYS A 330 18.21 -9.31 5.96
C LYS A 330 18.62 -10.73 5.56
N ILE A 331 19.28 -10.88 4.41
CA ILE A 331 19.79 -12.18 3.96
C ILE A 331 20.87 -12.68 4.90
N LYS A 332 21.82 -11.83 5.32
CA LYS A 332 22.88 -12.20 6.26
C LYS A 332 22.30 -12.69 7.59
N THR A 333 21.31 -11.99 8.16
CA THR A 333 20.66 -12.38 9.41
C THR A 333 20.09 -13.80 9.32
N VAL A 334 19.41 -14.14 8.22
CA VAL A 334 18.86 -15.49 8.03
C VAL A 334 19.96 -16.53 7.79
N VAL A 335 20.94 -16.22 6.92
CA VAL A 335 22.01 -17.16 6.56
C VAL A 335 22.94 -17.47 7.75
N ASN A 336 23.22 -16.47 8.60
CA ASN A 336 24.13 -16.60 9.72
C ASN A 336 23.46 -17.10 11.01
N SER A 337 22.13 -17.19 11.05
CA SER A 337 21.43 -17.76 12.22
C SER A 337 21.83 -19.22 12.43
N SER A 338 22.37 -19.53 13.61
CA SER A 338 22.70 -20.88 14.07
C SER A 338 21.45 -21.71 14.32
N ASN A 339 20.34 -21.08 14.70
CA ASN A 339 19.08 -21.75 15.04
C ASN A 339 18.36 -22.36 13.82
N TYR A 340 18.82 -22.11 12.59
CA TYR A 340 18.16 -22.55 11.38
C TYR A 340 19.06 -23.50 10.56
N GLY A 341 18.54 -24.68 10.23
CA GLY A 341 19.11 -25.53 9.18
C GLY A 341 18.84 -24.99 7.77
N ALA A 342 19.47 -25.58 6.76
CA ALA A 342 19.48 -25.10 5.37
C ALA A 342 18.08 -25.03 4.76
N GLU A 343 17.20 -25.98 5.10
CA GLU A 343 15.81 -25.99 4.62
C GLU A 343 14.99 -24.84 5.21
N VAL A 344 15.13 -24.59 6.52
CA VAL A 344 14.44 -23.49 7.20
C VAL A 344 14.94 -22.15 6.68
N LYS A 345 16.27 -22.01 6.50
CA LYS A 345 16.89 -20.85 5.85
C LYS A 345 16.32 -20.63 4.45
N THR A 346 16.20 -21.70 3.66
CA THR A 346 15.63 -21.65 2.30
C THR A 346 14.18 -21.14 2.31
N LYS A 347 13.33 -21.69 3.17
CA LYS A 347 11.93 -21.28 3.32
C LYS A 347 11.79 -19.81 3.75
N LYS A 348 12.71 -19.31 4.60
CA LYS A 348 12.74 -17.90 5.05
C LYS A 348 13.31 -16.94 3.99
N LEU A 349 14.34 -17.35 3.26
CA LEU A 349 15.01 -16.53 2.23
C LEU A 349 14.16 -16.32 0.98
N ALA A 350 13.49 -17.37 0.51
CA ALA A 350 12.71 -17.34 -0.73
C ALA A 350 11.69 -16.20 -0.81
N PRO A 351 10.81 -15.96 0.19
CA PRO A 351 9.85 -14.85 0.12
C PRO A 351 10.52 -13.47 0.20
N ILE A 352 11.60 -13.33 0.96
CA ILE A 352 12.37 -12.07 1.09
C ILE A 352 12.95 -11.68 -0.27
N ILE A 353 13.66 -12.62 -0.92
CA ILE A 353 14.32 -12.38 -2.20
C ILE A 353 13.29 -12.22 -3.32
N ARG A 354 12.23 -13.04 -3.34
CA ARG A 354 11.14 -12.91 -4.32
C ARG A 354 10.48 -11.54 -4.24
N GLY A 355 10.14 -11.08 -3.02
CA GLY A 355 9.54 -9.76 -2.82
C GLY A 355 10.44 -8.63 -3.30
N TRP A 356 11.74 -8.70 -2.96
CA TRP A 356 12.73 -7.72 -3.40
C TRP A 356 12.88 -7.69 -4.93
N ARG A 357 13.03 -8.86 -5.57
CA ARG A 357 13.13 -8.95 -7.04
C ARG A 357 11.85 -8.48 -7.73
N ASN A 358 10.67 -8.83 -7.22
CA ASN A 358 9.39 -8.35 -7.76
C ASN A 358 9.26 -6.83 -7.69
N TYR A 359 9.75 -6.21 -6.61
CA TYR A 359 9.75 -4.76 -6.48
C TYR A 359 10.75 -4.08 -7.44
N HIS A 360 11.89 -4.70 -7.73
CA HIS A 360 12.92 -4.12 -8.61
C HIS A 360 12.88 -4.66 -10.06
N LYS A 361 11.87 -5.45 -10.46
CA LYS A 361 11.81 -6.11 -11.77
C LYS A 361 11.74 -5.18 -12.98
N TRP A 362 11.43 -3.90 -12.78
CA TRP A 362 11.39 -2.88 -13.83
C TRP A 362 12.69 -2.06 -13.92
N CYS A 363 13.67 -2.36 -13.06
CA CYS A 363 15.01 -1.79 -13.07
C CYS A 363 15.98 -2.61 -13.90
N ASP A 364 17.16 -2.05 -14.12
CA ASP A 364 18.33 -2.81 -14.54
C ASP A 364 18.85 -3.65 -13.37
N MET A 365 18.79 -4.97 -13.53
CA MET A 365 19.22 -5.98 -12.55
C MET A 365 20.43 -6.78 -13.05
N SER A 366 21.05 -6.35 -14.16
CA SER A 366 22.14 -7.08 -14.82
C SER A 366 23.46 -7.07 -14.04
N ASN A 367 23.68 -6.06 -13.20
CA ASN A 367 24.91 -5.94 -12.43
C ASN A 367 25.06 -7.11 -11.44
N THR A 368 26.28 -7.64 -11.30
CA THR A 368 26.68 -8.68 -10.33
C THR A 368 26.23 -8.36 -8.91
N ARG A 369 26.23 -7.08 -8.51
CA ARG A 369 25.69 -6.65 -7.21
C ARG A 369 24.22 -7.02 -7.06
N ASP A 370 23.39 -6.60 -8.02
CA ASP A 370 21.93 -6.69 -7.93
C ASP A 370 21.38 -8.07 -8.32
N SER A 371 22.19 -8.90 -8.99
CA SER A 371 21.90 -10.32 -9.19
C SER A 371 21.89 -11.13 -7.87
N LEU A 372 22.44 -10.57 -6.78
CA LEU A 372 22.65 -11.21 -5.47
C LEU A 372 23.59 -12.43 -5.53
N TRP A 373 24.43 -12.53 -6.56
CA TRP A 373 25.29 -13.68 -6.80
C TRP A 373 26.20 -14.02 -5.60
N PHE A 374 26.88 -13.01 -5.04
CA PHE A 374 27.75 -13.20 -3.87
C PHE A 374 27.00 -13.73 -2.64
N MET A 375 25.76 -13.27 -2.45
CA MET A 375 24.92 -13.72 -1.33
C MET A 375 24.48 -15.16 -1.52
N ASN A 376 24.14 -15.55 -2.75
CA ASN A 376 23.83 -16.93 -3.09
C ASN A 376 25.04 -17.86 -2.86
N LYS A 377 26.24 -17.45 -3.32
CA LYS A 377 27.49 -18.19 -3.10
C LYS A 377 27.78 -18.37 -1.60
N THR A 378 27.56 -17.32 -0.80
CA THR A 378 27.74 -17.36 0.65
C THR A 378 26.76 -18.32 1.32
N ALA A 379 25.47 -18.26 0.96
CA ALA A 379 24.46 -19.18 1.45
C ALA A 379 24.80 -20.63 1.11
N ASN A 380 25.22 -20.89 -0.14
CA ASN A 380 25.62 -22.23 -0.59
C ASN A 380 26.77 -22.79 0.25
N ARG A 381 27.82 -21.98 0.48
CA ARG A 381 28.94 -22.37 1.33
C ARG A 381 28.51 -22.71 2.75
N LYS A 382 27.52 -21.98 3.31
CA LYS A 382 26.99 -22.25 4.66
C LYS A 382 26.13 -23.52 4.68
N PHE A 383 25.28 -23.74 3.68
CA PHE A 383 24.46 -24.96 3.58
C PHE A 383 25.32 -26.22 3.48
N ARG A 384 26.44 -26.16 2.75
CA ARG A 384 27.40 -27.28 2.65
C ARG A 384 28.12 -27.64 3.95
N LYS A 385 28.07 -26.79 4.99
CA LYS A 385 28.65 -27.11 6.30
C LYS A 385 27.73 -27.99 7.16
N GLU A 386 26.47 -28.17 6.76
CA GLU A 386 25.54 -29.02 7.48
C GLU A 386 25.79 -30.48 7.10
N LYS A 387 26.01 -31.35 8.11
CA LYS A 387 26.40 -32.77 7.93
C LYS A 387 25.46 -33.54 6.97
N LYS A 388 24.16 -33.21 6.97
CA LYS A 388 23.13 -33.88 6.15
C LYS A 388 22.96 -33.29 4.73
N VAL A 389 23.76 -32.30 4.34
CA VAL A 389 23.59 -31.56 3.07
C VAL A 389 24.81 -31.73 2.17
N ASN A 390 24.69 -32.61 1.17
CA ASN A 390 25.71 -32.75 0.14
C ASN A 390 25.71 -31.56 -0.86
N ARG A 391 26.71 -31.51 -1.75
CA ARG A 391 26.87 -30.42 -2.74
C ARG A 391 25.64 -30.25 -3.64
N HIS A 392 25.04 -31.35 -4.09
CA HIS A 392 23.86 -31.33 -4.94
C HIS A 392 22.66 -30.71 -4.20
N LYS A 393 22.41 -31.16 -2.97
CA LYS A 393 21.31 -30.66 -2.14
C LYS A 393 21.48 -29.18 -1.80
N ALA A 394 22.69 -28.74 -1.47
CA ALA A 394 22.97 -27.32 -1.24
C ALA A 394 22.65 -26.45 -2.46
N ASN A 395 22.99 -26.92 -3.68
CA ASN A 395 22.66 -26.22 -4.92
C ASN A 395 21.14 -26.14 -5.16
N GLU A 396 20.41 -27.22 -4.91
CA GLU A 396 18.95 -27.28 -5.02
C GLU A 396 18.27 -26.30 -4.03
N LEU A 397 18.72 -26.31 -2.77
CA LEU A 397 18.24 -25.40 -1.73
C LEU A 397 18.54 -23.94 -2.07
N CYS A 398 19.74 -23.63 -2.57
CA CYS A 398 20.09 -22.29 -3.04
C CYS A 398 19.22 -21.83 -4.21
N LYS A 399 18.92 -22.70 -5.18
CA LYS A 399 18.00 -22.37 -6.30
C LYS A 399 16.61 -22.02 -5.76
N LYS A 400 16.12 -22.74 -4.75
CA LYS A 400 14.84 -22.46 -4.07
C LYS A 400 14.90 -21.17 -3.22
N ALA A 401 16.02 -20.91 -2.56
CA ALA A 401 16.23 -19.75 -1.69
C ALA A 401 16.37 -18.44 -2.48
N PHE A 402 16.97 -18.48 -3.68
CA PHE A 402 17.22 -17.33 -4.56
C PHE A 402 16.39 -17.42 -5.86
N PRO A 403 15.04 -17.44 -5.77
CA PRO A 403 14.18 -17.68 -6.91
C PRO A 403 14.36 -16.60 -7.99
N LYS A 404 14.61 -17.01 -9.23
CA LYS A 404 14.68 -16.09 -10.38
C LYS A 404 13.30 -15.47 -10.61
N VAL A 405 13.30 -14.20 -11.01
CA VAL A 405 12.10 -13.43 -11.38
C VAL A 405 12.43 -12.75 -12.70
N GLY A 406 11.53 -12.84 -13.68
CA GLY A 406 11.69 -12.14 -14.95
C GLY A 406 11.74 -10.63 -14.71
N HIS A 407 12.63 -9.93 -15.40
CA HIS A 407 12.77 -8.48 -15.27
C HIS A 407 12.79 -7.86 -16.67
N LYS A 408 12.21 -6.66 -16.80
CA LYS A 408 12.14 -5.91 -18.06
C LYS A 408 12.30 -4.44 -17.73
N GLN A 409 13.40 -3.81 -18.16
CA GLN A 409 13.64 -2.40 -17.85
C GLN A 409 12.50 -1.51 -18.39
N ASN A 410 11.97 -0.64 -17.53
CA ASN A 410 10.93 0.35 -17.87
C ASN A 410 9.65 -0.28 -18.50
N GLY A 411 9.41 -1.58 -18.32
CA GLY A 411 8.29 -2.30 -18.94
C GLY A 411 6.93 -2.15 -18.27
N PHE A 412 6.86 -1.38 -17.17
CA PHE A 412 5.63 -1.21 -16.41
C PHE A 412 4.59 -0.38 -17.18
N THR A 413 3.33 -0.78 -17.09
CA THR A 413 2.19 -0.06 -17.67
C THR A 413 1.53 0.77 -16.58
N MET A 414 1.46 2.09 -16.74
CA MET A 414 0.88 2.97 -15.72
C MET A 414 -0.64 2.99 -15.72
N VAL A 415 -1.20 3.47 -14.61
CA VAL A 415 -2.57 3.98 -14.59
C VAL A 415 -2.74 5.10 -15.62
N LYS A 416 -3.80 5.04 -16.43
CA LYS A 416 -4.07 6.04 -17.46
C LYS A 416 -4.63 7.32 -16.84
N GLY A 417 -3.88 8.42 -16.92
CA GLY A 417 -4.35 9.76 -16.54
C GLY A 417 -4.97 9.81 -15.14
N THR A 418 -6.21 10.29 -15.06
CA THR A 418 -7.01 10.44 -13.84
C THR A 418 -7.93 9.25 -13.56
N LYS A 419 -7.79 8.12 -14.28
CA LYS A 419 -8.57 6.90 -14.01
C LYS A 419 -8.53 6.55 -12.53
N SER A 420 -9.67 6.12 -12.00
CA SER A 420 -9.86 5.73 -10.61
C SER A 420 -10.62 4.41 -10.53
N PRO A 421 -10.32 3.49 -9.58
CA PRO A 421 -11.12 2.27 -9.40
C PRO A 421 -12.64 2.52 -9.23
N TYR A 422 -13.01 3.75 -8.86
CA TYR A 422 -14.39 4.20 -8.66
C TYR A 422 -15.07 4.77 -9.93
N ASP A 423 -14.37 4.91 -11.05
CA ASP A 423 -14.93 5.40 -12.32
C ASP A 423 -15.93 4.42 -12.96
N GLY A 424 -15.82 3.13 -12.62
CA GLY A 424 -16.68 2.06 -13.13
C GLY A 424 -16.18 1.33 -14.36
N ASP A 425 -14.97 1.64 -14.85
CA ASP A 425 -14.29 0.92 -15.92
C ASP A 425 -13.67 -0.38 -15.37
N LEU A 426 -14.55 -1.31 -15.01
CA LEU A 426 -14.15 -2.58 -14.40
C LEU A 426 -13.24 -3.41 -15.31
N VAL A 427 -13.39 -3.27 -16.63
CA VAL A 427 -12.58 -3.99 -17.62
C VAL A 427 -11.14 -3.49 -17.59
N TYR A 428 -10.94 -2.17 -17.60
CA TYR A 428 -9.62 -1.58 -17.47
C TYR A 428 -8.94 -2.00 -16.16
N TRP A 429 -9.63 -1.83 -15.04
CA TRP A 429 -9.06 -2.11 -13.72
C TRP A 429 -8.76 -3.60 -13.51
N SER A 430 -9.63 -4.50 -13.97
CA SER A 430 -9.38 -5.94 -13.84
C SER A 430 -8.21 -6.42 -14.69
N LYS A 431 -8.08 -5.90 -15.92
CA LYS A 431 -6.93 -6.19 -16.79
C LYS A 431 -5.65 -5.64 -16.18
N ARG A 432 -5.71 -4.41 -15.66
CA ARG A 432 -4.56 -3.74 -15.04
C ARG A 432 -4.06 -4.50 -13.82
N GLU A 433 -4.94 -4.91 -12.92
CA GLU A 433 -4.59 -5.71 -11.74
C GLU A 433 -3.91 -7.02 -12.15
N SER A 434 -4.41 -7.66 -13.22
CA SER A 434 -3.81 -8.88 -13.76
C SER A 434 -2.36 -8.73 -14.20
N THR A 435 -1.98 -7.57 -14.75
CA THR A 435 -0.59 -7.31 -15.19
C THR A 435 0.39 -7.17 -14.03
N LEU A 436 -0.08 -7.03 -12.78
CA LEU A 436 0.79 -6.99 -11.61
C LEU A 436 1.36 -8.38 -11.26
N TYR A 437 0.70 -9.44 -11.74
CA TYR A 437 1.11 -10.82 -11.57
C TYR A 437 1.79 -11.33 -12.84
N ASP A 438 2.91 -12.02 -12.67
CA ASP A 438 3.74 -12.62 -13.74
C ASP A 438 3.94 -14.13 -13.57
N ASP A 439 3.29 -14.72 -12.55
CA ASP A 439 3.27 -16.13 -12.25
C ASP A 439 1.99 -16.81 -12.78
N ASP A 440 1.74 -18.05 -12.38
CA ASP A 440 0.57 -18.81 -12.81
C ASP A 440 -0.76 -18.11 -12.49
N LYS A 441 -0.78 -17.18 -11.52
CA LYS A 441 -1.96 -16.36 -11.23
C LYS A 441 -2.35 -15.51 -12.43
N SER A 442 -1.40 -14.96 -13.17
CA SER A 442 -1.69 -14.12 -14.34
C SER A 442 -2.40 -14.90 -15.44
N LYS A 443 -1.92 -16.13 -15.70
CA LYS A 443 -2.53 -17.03 -16.69
C LYS A 443 -3.95 -17.42 -16.30
N ILE A 444 -4.14 -17.77 -15.03
CA ILE A 444 -5.44 -18.17 -14.50
C ILE A 444 -6.39 -16.96 -14.40
N LEU A 445 -5.90 -15.77 -14.07
CA LEU A 445 -6.66 -14.53 -14.14
C LEU A 445 -7.22 -14.31 -15.55
N ILE A 446 -6.41 -14.48 -16.60
CA ILE A 446 -6.89 -14.37 -17.99
C ILE A 446 -7.95 -15.44 -18.28
N LYS A 447 -7.71 -16.72 -17.92
CA LYS A 447 -8.67 -17.83 -18.08
C LYS A 447 -10.01 -17.55 -17.40
N GLN A 448 -9.99 -16.91 -16.22
CA GLN A 448 -11.18 -16.54 -15.45
C GLN A 448 -11.74 -15.16 -15.81
N ASN A 449 -11.35 -14.58 -16.95
CA ASN A 449 -11.75 -13.25 -17.39
C ASN A 449 -11.57 -12.21 -16.25
N HIS A 450 -10.42 -12.24 -15.59
CA HIS A 450 -10.02 -11.37 -14.48
C HIS A 450 -11.05 -11.31 -13.32
N SER A 451 -11.77 -12.41 -13.10
CA SER A 451 -12.81 -12.53 -12.09
C SER A 451 -12.43 -13.59 -11.07
N CYS A 452 -12.81 -13.37 -9.81
CA CYS A 452 -12.62 -14.32 -8.73
C CYS A 452 -13.48 -15.57 -8.97
N GLY A 453 -12.87 -16.76 -8.91
CA GLY A 453 -13.59 -18.02 -9.15
C GLY A 453 -14.66 -18.37 -8.12
N TYR A 454 -14.57 -17.76 -6.93
CA TYR A 454 -15.56 -17.97 -5.87
C TYR A 454 -16.71 -16.98 -5.92
N CYS A 455 -16.42 -15.68 -5.93
CA CYS A 455 -17.46 -14.66 -5.87
C CYS A 455 -17.86 -14.10 -7.25
N GLY A 456 -17.16 -14.42 -8.33
CA GLY A 456 -17.42 -13.91 -9.68
C GLY A 456 -17.17 -12.40 -9.86
N MET A 457 -16.68 -11.70 -8.83
CA MET A 457 -16.36 -10.28 -8.92
C MET A 457 -15.00 -10.09 -9.58
N LYS A 458 -14.87 -9.01 -10.36
CA LYS A 458 -13.59 -8.58 -10.93
C LYS A 458 -12.61 -8.19 -9.81
N PHE A 459 -11.34 -8.48 -10.02
CA PHE A 459 -10.28 -8.02 -9.13
C PHE A 459 -10.06 -6.52 -9.36
N ILE A 460 -10.38 -5.72 -8.34
CA ILE A 460 -10.20 -4.26 -8.35
C ILE A 460 -9.62 -3.82 -7.00
N GLY A 461 -8.74 -2.83 -7.04
CA GLY A 461 -8.17 -2.21 -5.83
C GLY A 461 -7.07 -3.03 -5.15
N GLU A 462 -6.99 -2.94 -3.82
CA GLU A 462 -5.81 -3.38 -3.04
C GLU A 462 -5.91 -4.82 -2.50
N GLU A 463 -7.00 -5.54 -2.77
CA GLU A 463 -7.16 -6.91 -2.27
C GLU A 463 -6.27 -7.90 -3.03
N LYS A 464 -5.43 -8.64 -2.30
CA LYS A 464 -4.48 -9.58 -2.92
C LYS A 464 -5.18 -10.73 -3.64
N VAL A 465 -4.64 -11.11 -4.79
CA VAL A 465 -5.04 -12.32 -5.52
C VAL A 465 -4.34 -13.56 -4.94
N HIS A 466 -5.15 -14.52 -4.51
CA HIS A 466 -4.73 -15.81 -3.98
C HIS A 466 -5.00 -16.92 -5.00
N LEU A 467 -4.06 -17.85 -5.11
CA LEU A 467 -4.25 -19.09 -5.87
C LEU A 467 -4.88 -20.15 -4.96
N HIS A 468 -5.90 -20.83 -5.44
CA HIS A 468 -6.62 -21.87 -4.71
C HIS A 468 -6.66 -23.17 -5.51
N HIS A 469 -6.48 -24.31 -4.84
CA HIS A 469 -6.60 -25.65 -5.43
C HIS A 469 -8.06 -26.09 -5.32
N ILE A 470 -8.71 -26.38 -6.44
CA ILE A 470 -10.14 -26.71 -6.51
C ILE A 470 -10.42 -28.01 -5.75
N ASP A 471 -9.61 -29.05 -5.99
CA ASP A 471 -9.69 -30.36 -5.34
C ASP A 471 -9.20 -30.36 -3.87
N GLY A 472 -8.59 -29.26 -3.39
CA GLY A 472 -7.97 -29.19 -2.05
C GLY A 472 -6.65 -29.94 -1.89
N ASN A 473 -6.15 -30.60 -2.94
CA ASN A 473 -4.87 -31.30 -2.96
C ASN A 473 -3.73 -30.35 -3.35
N HIS A 474 -2.99 -29.91 -2.34
CA HIS A 474 -1.84 -29.01 -2.51
C HIS A 474 -0.61 -29.65 -3.19
N ASN A 475 -0.64 -30.95 -3.46
CA ASN A 475 0.43 -31.67 -4.13
C ASN A 475 0.20 -31.78 -5.65
N ASN A 476 -1.01 -31.47 -6.14
CA ASN A 476 -1.38 -31.56 -7.55
C ASN A 476 -1.38 -30.18 -8.23
N TRP A 477 -0.28 -29.85 -8.91
CA TRP A 477 -0.09 -28.56 -9.58
C TRP A 477 -0.62 -28.52 -11.03
N LYS A 478 -1.55 -29.40 -11.39
CA LYS A 478 -2.22 -29.37 -12.70
C LYS A 478 -3.00 -28.05 -12.85
N LYS A 479 -2.82 -27.37 -14.00
CA LYS A 479 -3.38 -26.02 -14.25
C LYS A 479 -4.91 -25.97 -14.17
N ASP A 480 -5.59 -27.07 -14.46
CA ASP A 480 -7.06 -27.14 -14.40
C ASP A 480 -7.61 -27.30 -12.99
N ASN A 481 -6.72 -27.59 -12.03
CA ASN A 481 -7.04 -27.66 -10.61
C ASN A 481 -6.85 -26.32 -9.88
N HIS A 482 -6.48 -25.24 -10.57
CA HIS A 482 -6.26 -23.95 -9.95
C HIS A 482 -7.31 -22.91 -10.33
N GLN A 483 -7.73 -22.15 -9.33
CA GLN A 483 -8.50 -20.92 -9.52
C GLN A 483 -7.88 -19.77 -8.73
N VAL A 484 -7.99 -18.56 -9.26
CA VAL A 484 -7.67 -17.34 -8.54
C VAL A 484 -8.91 -16.80 -7.82
N VAL A 485 -8.69 -16.41 -6.57
CA VAL A 485 -9.75 -15.88 -5.70
C VAL A 485 -9.21 -14.68 -4.93
N HIS A 486 -10.12 -13.80 -4.51
CA HIS A 486 -9.80 -12.73 -3.56
C HIS A 486 -9.27 -13.33 -2.25
N GLN A 487 -8.34 -12.66 -1.56
CA GLN A 487 -7.85 -13.09 -0.24
C GLN A 487 -9.00 -13.38 0.74
N SER A 488 -10.03 -12.53 0.76
CA SER A 488 -11.24 -12.72 1.59
C SER A 488 -12.10 -13.90 1.14
N CYS A 489 -12.15 -14.20 -0.16
CA CYS A 489 -12.84 -15.39 -0.68
C CYS A 489 -12.07 -16.67 -0.34
N HIS A 490 -10.74 -16.63 -0.44
CA HIS A 490 -9.88 -17.73 -0.04
C HIS A 490 -10.14 -18.13 1.42
N GLN A 491 -10.24 -17.15 2.33
CA GLN A 491 -10.59 -17.41 3.73
C GLN A 491 -11.97 -18.07 3.88
N GLN A 492 -12.97 -17.66 3.08
CA GLN A 492 -14.32 -18.24 3.13
C GLN A 492 -14.37 -19.68 2.66
N ILE A 493 -13.67 -20.01 1.58
CA ILE A 493 -13.60 -21.38 1.07
C ILE A 493 -13.02 -22.32 2.15
N HIS A 494 -12.02 -21.86 2.90
CA HIS A 494 -11.46 -22.64 4.01
C HIS A 494 -12.37 -22.68 5.25
N TRP A 495 -13.27 -21.71 5.42
CA TRP A 495 -14.29 -21.78 6.48
C TRP A 495 -15.41 -22.77 6.18
N SER A 496 -15.87 -22.85 4.92
CA SER A 496 -16.91 -23.81 4.55
C SER A 496 -16.39 -25.26 4.69
N LYS A 497 -15.17 -25.53 4.24
CA LYS A 497 -14.54 -26.86 4.39
C LYS A 497 -14.32 -27.30 5.85
N SER A 498 -14.26 -26.36 6.81
CA SER A 498 -14.14 -26.70 8.24
C SER A 498 -15.47 -27.05 8.91
N ILE A 499 -16.60 -26.72 8.29
CA ILE A 499 -17.94 -27.04 8.81
C ILE A 499 -18.35 -28.46 8.38
N ASP A 500 -17.85 -28.93 7.24
CA ASP A 500 -18.17 -30.26 6.68
C ASP A 500 -17.26 -31.40 7.17
N LYS A 501 -16.37 -31.16 8.15
CA LYS A 501 -15.66 -32.27 8.80
C LYS A 501 -16.51 -32.81 9.94
N PRO A 502 -16.96 -34.09 9.89
CA PRO A 502 -17.56 -34.70 11.06
C PRO A 502 -16.55 -34.62 12.20
N ILE A 503 -17.03 -34.22 13.37
CA ILE A 503 -16.28 -34.30 14.62
C ILE A 503 -16.12 -35.79 14.87
N GLY A 504 -14.94 -36.32 14.52
CA GLY A 504 -14.51 -37.66 14.89
C GLY A 504 -13.85 -37.64 16.26
#